data_AF-A0AAW1V2A6-F1
#
_entry.id   AF-A0AAW1V2A6-F1
#
_cell.length_a   1.000
_cell.length_b   1.000
_cell.length_c   1.000
_cell.angle_alpha   90.00
_cell.angle_beta   90.00
_cell.angle_gamma   90.00
#
_symmetry.space_group_name_H-M   'P 1'
#
loop_
_entity.id
_entity.type
_entity.pdbx_description
1 polymer ?
#
loop_
_entity_poly.entity_id
_entity_poly.type
_entity_poly.pdbx_seq_one_letter_code
_entity_poly.pdbx_strand_id
1 'polypeptide(L)'
;MWCLRFLFIVVSVCTGQILTHKKITGIPSQPQDILLLEFKPKIELQKLFLSKEIQNLESLIKLAQNLIQSNIATSKNIATKKINDLKHSISTAKEEAKFASTAIKLCINKQEYEIPKIYSAPPLTCYANYTHMIEIKNKLSKLQLINGQLVANYNHLYMEDSEKDTTLFRKSIVDRLADIYTHIDRIREEFFVAFSNVITDSLECLIEGNFETFKNIGCVMNSLKNCKDVIGAQSFSSLRHILST
;
A
#
# COMPACT_ATOMS: atom_id res chain seq x y z
N MET A 1 8.29 20.01 6.86
CA MET A 1 9.73 20.23 6.54
C MET A 1 10.49 21.15 7.50
N TRP A 2 9.86 21.81 8.50
CA TRP A 2 10.55 22.79 9.35
C TRP A 2 11.11 22.23 10.67
N CYS A 3 10.69 21.03 11.12
CA CYS A 3 11.22 20.42 12.36
C CYS A 3 12.61 19.76 12.23
N LEU A 4 13.03 19.38 11.01
CA LEU A 4 14.31 18.69 10.79
C LEU A 4 15.54 19.63 10.85
N ARG A 5 15.37 20.92 10.53
CA ARG A 5 16.48 21.88 10.57
C ARG A 5 16.84 22.33 11.99
N PHE A 6 15.90 22.28 12.93
CA PHE A 6 16.18 22.61 14.33
C PHE A 6 16.97 21.51 15.05
N LEU A 7 16.76 20.24 14.71
CA LEU A 7 17.48 19.14 15.36
C LEU A 7 18.97 19.09 14.97
N PHE A 8 19.29 19.39 13.71
CA PHE A 8 20.68 19.37 13.21
C PHE A 8 21.55 20.50 13.79
N ILE A 9 20.96 21.68 14.04
CA ILE A 9 21.67 22.82 14.64
C ILE A 9 21.91 22.56 16.14
N VAL A 10 20.97 21.94 16.85
CA VAL A 10 21.15 21.59 18.27
C VAL A 10 22.23 20.50 18.44
N VAL A 11 22.28 19.50 17.55
CA VAL A 11 23.32 18.44 17.60
C VAL A 11 24.71 18.98 17.25
N SER A 12 24.82 19.92 16.30
CA SER A 12 26.11 20.50 15.88
C SER A 12 26.68 21.47 16.91
N VAL A 13 25.83 22.24 17.61
CA VAL A 13 26.26 23.17 18.66
C VAL A 13 26.63 22.43 19.95
N CYS A 14 25.93 21.33 20.29
CA CYS A 14 26.29 20.52 21.45
C CYS A 14 27.56 19.67 21.25
N THR A 15 27.87 19.24 20.03
CA THR A 15 29.10 18.46 19.75
C THR A 15 30.35 19.34 19.65
N GLY A 16 30.22 20.58 19.14
CA GLY A 16 31.34 21.52 19.02
C GLY A 16 31.84 22.10 20.35
N GLN A 17 30.98 22.28 21.35
CA GLN A 17 31.38 22.85 22.66
C GLN A 17 31.95 21.82 23.64
N ILE A 18 31.71 20.52 23.45
CA ILE A 18 32.21 19.47 24.36
C ILE A 18 33.67 19.09 24.06
N LEU A 19 34.12 19.24 22.81
CA LEU A 19 35.47 18.81 22.39
C LEU A 19 36.59 19.80 22.72
N THR A 20 36.29 21.07 22.93
CA THR A 20 37.32 22.10 23.23
C THR A 20 37.41 22.47 24.70
N HIS A 21 36.42 22.14 25.54
CA HIS A 21 36.42 22.53 26.96
C HIS A 21 37.12 21.56 27.92
N LYS A 22 37.42 20.33 27.49
CA LYS A 22 37.89 19.28 28.42
C LYS A 22 39.39 19.17 28.64
N LYS A 23 40.21 19.96 27.94
CA LYS A 23 41.67 19.97 28.14
C LYS A 23 42.14 20.93 29.26
N ILE A 24 41.23 21.69 29.88
CA ILE A 24 41.58 22.73 30.86
C ILE A 24 40.90 22.52 32.23
N THR A 25 39.85 21.69 32.33
CA THR A 25 39.17 21.42 33.59
C THR A 25 39.38 19.96 33.98
N GLY A 26 40.10 19.71 35.08
CA GLY A 26 40.32 18.37 35.66
C GLY A 26 39.03 17.75 36.19
N ILE A 27 38.04 17.54 35.32
CA ILE A 27 36.76 16.89 35.64
C ILE A 27 37.03 15.39 35.61
N PRO A 28 36.91 14.69 36.76
CA PRO A 28 37.12 13.25 36.82
C PRO A 28 36.19 12.53 35.84
N SER A 29 36.70 11.46 35.21
CA SER A 29 35.88 10.58 34.37
C SER A 29 34.65 10.13 35.15
N GLN A 30 33.45 10.42 34.64
CA GLN A 30 32.23 9.94 35.26
C GLN A 30 32.19 8.41 35.18
N PRO A 31 31.89 7.71 36.28
CA PRO A 31 31.66 6.27 36.25
C PRO A 31 30.65 5.90 35.17
N GLN A 32 30.91 4.80 34.46
CA GLN A 32 30.09 4.34 33.34
C GLN A 32 28.64 4.06 33.76
N ASP A 33 28.39 3.72 35.03
CA ASP A 33 27.05 3.59 35.63
C ASP A 33 26.23 4.88 35.59
N ILE A 34 26.88 6.04 35.74
CA ILE A 34 26.24 7.36 35.61
C ILE A 34 25.90 7.64 34.14
N LEU A 35 26.76 7.22 33.21
CA LEU A 35 26.48 7.32 31.77
C LEU A 35 25.35 6.37 31.34
N LEU A 36 25.26 5.18 31.92
CA LEU A 36 24.15 4.26 31.71
C LEU A 36 22.83 4.88 32.16
N LEU A 37 22.81 5.56 33.31
CA LEU A 37 21.66 6.34 33.77
C LEU A 37 21.32 7.50 32.82
N GLU A 38 22.31 8.13 32.19
CA GLU A 38 22.10 9.20 31.19
C GLU A 38 21.46 8.68 29.90
N PHE A 39 21.91 7.53 29.39
CA PHE A 39 21.47 7.01 28.09
C PHE A 39 20.21 6.16 28.15
N LYS A 40 19.94 5.50 29.27
CA LYS A 40 18.72 4.70 29.49
C LYS A 40 17.43 5.43 29.08
N PRO A 41 17.14 6.67 29.54
CA PRO A 41 15.91 7.36 29.12
C PRO A 41 15.88 7.68 27.62
N LYS A 42 17.02 7.97 26.99
CA LYS A 42 17.11 8.24 25.54
C LYS A 42 16.79 6.99 24.71
N ILE A 43 17.28 5.84 25.16
CA ILE A 43 17.02 4.53 24.53
C ILE A 43 15.55 4.12 24.70
N GLU A 44 14.97 4.29 25.90
CA GLU A 44 13.55 4.04 26.15
C GLU A 44 12.64 4.94 25.30
N LEU A 45 12.98 6.23 25.17
CA LEU A 45 12.25 7.13 24.28
C LEU A 45 12.30 6.66 22.82
N GLN A 46 13.46 6.22 22.33
CA GLN A 46 13.58 5.66 20.98
C GLN A 46 12.80 4.36 20.81
N LYS A 47 12.77 3.47 21.81
CA LYS A 47 11.95 2.25 21.77
C LYS A 47 10.48 2.58 21.62
N LEU A 48 9.99 3.57 22.38
CA LEU A 48 8.62 4.04 22.30
C LEU A 48 8.33 4.58 20.89
N PHE A 49 9.24 5.38 20.34
CA PHE A 49 9.13 5.93 18.99
C PHE A 49 9.05 4.82 17.93
N LEU A 50 9.99 3.86 17.94
CA LEU A 50 9.99 2.71 17.02
C LEU A 50 8.71 1.87 17.13
N SER A 51 8.24 1.62 18.36
CA SER A 51 7.00 0.88 18.59
C SER A 51 5.79 1.60 17.98
N LYS A 52 5.75 2.93 18.12
CA LYS A 52 4.69 3.76 17.52
C LYS A 52 4.76 3.76 16.00
N GLU A 53 5.95 3.83 15.40
CA GLU A 53 6.10 3.73 13.95
C GLU A 53 5.65 2.36 13.42
N ILE A 54 6.00 1.27 14.10
CA ILE A 54 5.50 -0.08 13.73
C ILE A 54 3.97 -0.14 13.78
N GLN A 55 3.36 0.35 14.86
CA GLN A 55 1.89 0.39 14.98
C GLN A 55 1.22 1.25 13.90
N ASN A 56 1.79 2.41 13.59
CA ASN A 56 1.32 3.28 12.52
C ASN A 56 1.34 2.54 11.16
N LEU A 57 2.42 1.83 10.86
CA LEU A 57 2.55 1.06 9.62
C LEU A 57 1.55 -0.10 9.54
N GLU A 58 1.34 -0.82 10.64
CA GLU A 58 0.33 -1.88 10.69
C GLU A 58 -1.07 -1.34 10.42
N SER A 59 -1.38 -0.15 10.95
CA SER A 59 -2.64 0.55 10.68
C SER A 59 -2.77 0.93 9.20
N LEU A 60 -1.71 1.48 8.60
CA LEU A 60 -1.70 1.85 7.18
C LEU A 60 -1.80 0.65 6.24
N ILE A 61 -1.13 -0.47 6.57
CA ILE A 61 -1.24 -1.72 5.81
C ILE A 61 -2.70 -2.23 5.84
N LYS A 62 -3.32 -2.25 7.03
CA LYS A 62 -4.74 -2.64 7.17
C LYS A 62 -5.66 -1.71 6.39
N LEU A 63 -5.40 -0.41 6.41
CA LEU A 63 -6.18 0.57 5.65
C LEU A 63 -6.08 0.29 4.14
N ALA A 64 -4.88 0.05 3.61
CA ALA A 64 -4.68 -0.31 2.20
C ALA A 64 -5.40 -1.61 1.83
N GLN A 65 -5.32 -2.63 2.68
CA GLN A 65 -6.04 -3.89 2.49
C GLN A 65 -7.54 -3.66 2.38
N ASN A 66 -8.12 -2.91 3.31
CA ASN A 66 -9.55 -2.61 3.31
C ASN A 66 -9.97 -1.81 2.08
N LEU A 67 -9.18 -0.80 1.67
CA LEU A 67 -9.47 0.02 0.50
C LEU A 67 -9.44 -0.82 -0.78
N ILE A 68 -8.41 -1.65 -0.96
CA ILE A 68 -8.28 -2.51 -2.14
C ILE A 68 -9.42 -3.54 -2.19
N GLN A 69 -9.74 -4.19 -1.08
CA GLN A 69 -10.86 -5.14 -1.01
C GLN A 69 -12.21 -4.46 -1.32
N SER A 70 -12.43 -3.25 -0.80
CA SER A 70 -13.64 -2.46 -1.08
C SER A 70 -13.76 -2.10 -2.56
N ASN A 71 -12.66 -1.70 -3.19
CA ASN A 71 -12.63 -1.37 -4.63
C ASN A 71 -12.86 -2.60 -5.51
N ILE A 72 -12.29 -3.75 -5.14
CA ILE A 72 -12.55 -5.05 -5.81
C ILE A 72 -14.03 -5.41 -5.70
N ALA A 73 -14.61 -5.35 -4.50
CA ALA A 73 -16.02 -5.67 -4.28
C ALA A 73 -16.96 -4.74 -5.06
N THR A 74 -16.67 -3.43 -5.04
CA THR A 74 -17.43 -2.42 -5.78
C THR A 74 -17.37 -2.68 -7.29
N SER A 75 -16.18 -2.94 -7.83
CA SER A 75 -15.99 -3.26 -9.25
C SER A 75 -16.77 -4.51 -9.65
N LYS A 76 -16.68 -5.59 -8.85
CA LYS A 76 -17.44 -6.82 -9.08
C LYS A 76 -18.96 -6.58 -9.09
N ASN A 77 -19.46 -5.75 -8.19
CA ASN A 77 -20.88 -5.40 -8.13
C ASN A 77 -21.32 -4.62 -9.39
N ILE A 78 -20.53 -3.65 -9.85
CA ILE A 78 -20.83 -2.87 -11.07
C ILE A 78 -20.84 -3.79 -12.29
N ALA A 79 -19.81 -4.62 -12.45
CA ALA A 79 -19.72 -5.59 -13.54
C ALA A 79 -20.92 -6.56 -13.53
N THR A 80 -21.25 -7.12 -12.38
CA THR A 80 -22.40 -8.03 -12.20
C THR A 80 -23.72 -7.36 -12.58
N LYS A 81 -23.93 -6.12 -12.12
CA LYS A 81 -25.13 -5.34 -12.47
C LYS A 81 -25.24 -5.17 -13.99
N LYS A 82 -24.18 -4.74 -14.65
CA LYS A 82 -24.19 -4.52 -16.11
C LYS A 82 -24.41 -5.81 -16.91
N ILE A 83 -23.91 -6.95 -16.44
CA ILE A 83 -24.20 -8.24 -17.09
C ILE A 83 -25.67 -8.64 -16.89
N ASN A 84 -26.24 -8.38 -15.72
CA ASN A 84 -27.67 -8.64 -15.50
C ASN A 84 -28.55 -7.73 -16.37
N ASP A 85 -28.18 -6.45 -16.53
CA ASP A 85 -28.84 -5.53 -17.45
C ASP A 85 -28.78 -6.04 -18.91
N LEU A 86 -27.63 -6.59 -19.33
CA LEU A 86 -27.46 -7.22 -20.64
C LEU A 86 -28.34 -8.46 -20.81
N LYS A 87 -28.38 -9.36 -19.81
CA LYS A 87 -29.27 -10.54 -19.82
C LYS A 87 -30.73 -10.14 -19.95
N HIS A 88 -31.15 -9.12 -19.20
CA HIS A 88 -32.51 -8.58 -19.30
C HIS A 88 -32.80 -8.04 -20.70
N SER A 89 -31.87 -7.28 -21.28
CA SER A 89 -32.01 -6.74 -22.64
C SER A 89 -32.14 -7.83 -23.71
N ILE A 90 -31.36 -8.92 -23.60
CA ILE A 90 -31.46 -10.08 -24.50
C ILE A 90 -32.81 -10.80 -24.31
N SER A 91 -33.26 -10.98 -23.07
CA SER A 91 -34.57 -11.56 -22.79
C SER A 91 -35.71 -10.75 -23.40
N THR A 92 -35.67 -9.42 -23.25
CA THR A 92 -36.65 -8.52 -23.87
C THR A 92 -36.61 -8.62 -25.39
N ALA A 93 -35.41 -8.62 -26.00
CA ALA A 93 -35.25 -8.77 -27.44
C ALA A 93 -35.81 -10.11 -27.97
N LYS A 94 -35.66 -11.20 -27.21
CA LYS A 94 -36.25 -12.51 -27.57
C LYS A 94 -37.77 -12.47 -27.60
N GLU A 95 -38.37 -11.88 -26.57
CA GLU A 95 -39.82 -11.71 -26.46
C GLU A 95 -40.38 -10.88 -27.61
N GLU A 96 -39.70 -9.77 -27.89
CA GLU A 96 -39.96 -8.87 -29.01
C GLU A 96 -39.83 -9.58 -30.37
N ALA A 97 -38.87 -10.49 -30.53
CA ALA A 97 -38.61 -11.23 -31.76
C ALA A 97 -39.47 -12.51 -31.93
N LYS A 98 -40.47 -12.78 -31.08
CA LYS A 98 -41.31 -13.98 -31.16
C LYS A 98 -41.93 -14.23 -32.53
N PHE A 99 -42.31 -13.16 -33.23
CA PHE A 99 -42.91 -13.21 -34.57
C PHE A 99 -41.95 -12.79 -35.69
N ALA A 100 -40.69 -12.54 -35.37
CA ALA A 100 -39.66 -12.17 -36.34
C ALA A 100 -39.22 -13.38 -37.18
N SER A 101 -38.44 -13.11 -38.23
CA SER A 101 -37.85 -14.13 -39.09
C SER A 101 -36.91 -15.06 -38.31
N THR A 102 -36.72 -16.29 -38.82
CA THR A 102 -35.79 -17.27 -38.24
C THR A 102 -34.37 -16.71 -38.12
N ALA A 103 -33.94 -15.90 -39.08
CA ALA A 103 -32.62 -15.27 -39.06
C ALA A 103 -32.44 -14.32 -37.85
N ILE A 104 -33.46 -13.51 -37.53
CA ILE A 104 -33.43 -12.60 -36.37
C ILE A 104 -33.39 -13.40 -35.07
N LYS A 105 -34.21 -14.45 -34.94
CA LYS A 105 -34.23 -15.32 -33.75
C LYS A 105 -32.88 -16.00 -33.53
N LEU A 106 -32.27 -16.53 -34.59
CA LEU A 106 -30.93 -17.14 -34.53
C LEU A 106 -29.86 -16.11 -34.12
N CYS A 107 -29.93 -14.89 -34.65
CA CYS A 107 -29.00 -13.81 -34.29
C CYS A 107 -29.08 -13.44 -32.79
N ILE A 108 -30.29 -13.29 -32.26
CA ILE A 108 -30.52 -12.97 -30.83
C ILE A 108 -30.08 -14.13 -29.94
N ASN A 109 -30.44 -15.37 -30.29
CA ASN A 109 -30.02 -16.55 -29.52
C ASN A 109 -28.49 -16.68 -29.48
N LYS A 110 -27.79 -16.36 -30.58
CA LYS A 110 -26.32 -16.33 -30.60
C LYS A 110 -25.74 -15.39 -29.53
N GLN A 111 -26.36 -14.22 -29.30
CA GLN A 111 -25.87 -13.26 -28.29
C GLN A 111 -25.98 -13.80 -26.86
N GLU A 112 -27.00 -14.62 -26.57
CA GLU A 112 -27.12 -15.27 -25.27
C GLU A 112 -25.95 -16.23 -24.98
N TYR A 113 -25.46 -16.95 -26.01
CA TYR A 113 -24.30 -17.82 -25.90
C TYR A 113 -22.97 -17.06 -25.72
N GLU A 114 -22.93 -15.76 -26.01
CA GLU A 114 -21.75 -14.93 -25.77
C GLU A 114 -21.68 -14.42 -24.31
N ILE A 115 -22.80 -14.38 -23.57
CA ILE A 115 -22.82 -13.88 -22.18
C ILE A 115 -21.90 -14.66 -21.24
N PRO A 116 -21.88 -16.02 -21.23
CA PRO A 116 -20.95 -16.78 -20.38
C PRO A 116 -19.49 -16.49 -20.70
N LYS A 117 -19.17 -16.08 -21.94
CA LYS A 117 -17.80 -15.76 -22.33
C LYS A 117 -17.31 -14.45 -21.71
N ILE A 118 -18.23 -13.53 -21.40
CA ILE A 118 -17.94 -12.32 -20.61
C ILE A 118 -17.44 -12.71 -19.19
N TYR A 119 -17.99 -13.79 -18.61
CA TYR A 119 -17.57 -14.33 -17.30
C TYR A 119 -16.33 -15.24 -17.35
N SER A 120 -15.95 -15.73 -18.52
CA SER A 120 -14.82 -16.67 -18.66
C SER A 120 -13.44 -16.01 -18.51
N ALA A 121 -13.39 -14.67 -18.55
CA ALA A 121 -12.31 -13.93 -17.91
C ALA A 121 -12.60 -13.91 -16.40
N PRO A 122 -11.74 -14.50 -15.54
CA PRO A 122 -12.01 -14.59 -14.11
C PRO A 122 -12.42 -13.22 -13.56
N PRO A 123 -13.48 -13.12 -12.75
CA PRO A 123 -14.00 -11.84 -12.28
C PRO A 123 -12.91 -11.12 -11.50
N LEU A 124 -12.26 -10.14 -12.14
CA LEU A 124 -11.22 -9.28 -11.58
C LEU A 124 -10.34 -10.06 -10.61
N THR A 125 -9.49 -10.97 -11.10
CA THR A 125 -8.44 -11.59 -10.28
C THR A 125 -7.34 -10.58 -10.01
N CYS A 126 -7.68 -9.53 -9.29
CA CYS A 126 -6.74 -8.55 -8.78
C CYS A 126 -6.29 -8.98 -7.40
N TYR A 127 -5.01 -9.29 -7.30
CA TYR A 127 -4.34 -9.58 -6.05
C TYR A 127 -3.32 -8.49 -5.78
N ALA A 128 -3.47 -7.83 -4.65
CA ALA A 128 -2.46 -6.88 -4.20
C ALA A 128 -1.24 -7.62 -3.66
N ASN A 129 -0.05 -7.22 -4.12
CA ASN A 129 1.21 -7.80 -3.68
C ASN A 129 1.77 -7.02 -2.47
N TYR A 130 1.54 -7.53 -1.26
CA TYR A 130 2.00 -6.86 -0.02
C TYR A 130 3.44 -7.23 0.40
N THR A 131 4.20 -7.96 -0.43
CA THR A 131 5.50 -8.53 -0.05
C THR A 131 6.47 -7.45 0.46
N HIS A 132 6.63 -6.36 -0.28
CA HIS A 132 7.53 -5.27 0.12
C HIS A 132 7.11 -4.59 1.43
N MET A 133 5.80 -4.44 1.69
CA MET A 133 5.32 -3.88 2.97
C MET A 133 5.63 -4.80 4.15
N ILE A 134 5.55 -6.12 3.96
CA ILE A 134 5.91 -7.11 4.98
C ILE A 134 7.41 -7.06 5.28
N GLU A 135 8.26 -6.95 4.25
CA GLU A 135 9.71 -6.82 4.42
C GLU A 135 10.08 -5.57 5.21
N ILE A 136 9.42 -4.44 4.96
CA ILE A 136 9.63 -3.17 5.65
C ILE A 136 9.24 -3.28 7.12
N LYS A 137 8.09 -3.92 7.42
CA LYS A 137 7.71 -4.24 8.80
C LYS A 137 8.81 -5.06 9.49
N ASN A 138 9.35 -6.07 8.82
CA ASN A 138 10.43 -6.91 9.36
C ASN A 138 11.72 -6.11 9.61
N LYS A 139 12.07 -5.14 8.75
CA LYS A 139 13.22 -4.24 8.95
C LYS A 139 13.06 -3.41 10.24
N LEU A 140 11.87 -2.87 10.51
CA LEU A 140 11.62 -2.12 11.75
C LEU A 140 11.64 -2.99 12.99
N SER A 141 11.05 -4.19 12.94
CA SER A 141 11.12 -5.13 14.07
C SER A 141 12.57 -5.48 14.41
N LYS A 142 13.45 -5.64 13.39
CA LYS A 142 14.89 -5.84 13.60
C LYS A 142 15.55 -4.62 14.25
N LEU A 143 15.24 -3.40 13.81
CA LEU A 143 15.77 -2.18 14.44
C LEU A 143 15.31 -2.02 15.89
N GLN A 144 14.06 -2.36 16.19
CA GLN A 144 13.52 -2.35 17.55
C GLN A 144 14.30 -3.31 18.46
N LEU A 145 14.64 -4.51 17.98
CA LEU A 145 15.47 -5.47 18.70
C LEU A 145 16.88 -4.92 18.95
N ILE A 146 17.53 -4.37 17.90
CA ILE A 146 18.88 -3.77 18.00
C ILE A 146 18.89 -2.63 19.02
N ASN A 147 17.89 -1.74 18.97
CA ASN A 147 17.76 -0.65 19.93
C ASN A 147 17.49 -1.17 21.35
N GLY A 148 16.74 -2.27 21.48
CA GLY A 148 16.49 -2.94 22.74
C GLY A 148 17.72 -3.50 23.42
N GLN A 149 18.70 -3.94 22.62
CA GLN A 149 19.94 -4.55 23.08
C GLN A 149 21.11 -3.57 23.13
N LEU A 150 20.89 -2.29 22.80
CA LEU A 150 21.96 -1.30 22.62
C LEU A 150 22.89 -1.21 23.83
N VAL A 151 22.33 -1.10 25.04
CA VAL A 151 23.11 -1.06 26.29
C VAL A 151 23.87 -2.38 26.52
N ALA A 152 23.15 -3.50 26.43
CA ALA A 152 23.73 -4.82 26.66
C ALA A 152 24.89 -5.13 25.70
N ASN A 153 24.78 -4.67 24.44
CA ASN A 153 25.79 -4.90 23.41
C ASN A 153 27.08 -4.12 23.66
N TYR A 154 27.06 -3.04 24.44
CA TYR A 154 28.26 -2.24 24.77
C TYR A 154 28.77 -2.48 26.20
N ASN A 155 28.19 -3.44 26.94
CA ASN A 155 28.68 -3.84 28.26
C ASN A 155 30.11 -4.42 28.24
N HIS A 156 30.64 -4.83 27.10
CA HIS A 156 32.03 -5.30 26.97
C HIS A 156 33.06 -4.16 26.92
N LEU A 157 32.61 -2.91 26.73
CA LEU A 157 33.45 -1.71 26.87
C LEU A 157 33.60 -1.28 28.34
N TYR A 158 33.26 -2.19 29.26
CA TYR A 158 33.42 -2.05 30.71
C TYR A 158 34.87 -2.38 31.06
N MET A 159 35.74 -1.37 31.00
CA MET A 159 37.09 -1.45 31.55
C MET A 159 37.25 -0.27 32.53
N GLU A 160 37.64 -0.60 33.76
CA GLU A 160 37.33 0.20 34.96
C GLU A 160 38.00 1.57 35.05
N ASP A 161 39.08 1.90 34.33
CA ASP A 161 39.96 2.98 34.79
C ASP A 161 40.50 3.99 33.76
N SER A 162 39.94 4.08 32.55
CA SER A 162 40.43 5.07 31.56
C SER A 162 39.36 6.01 31.01
N GLU A 163 39.62 7.33 31.13
CA GLU A 163 38.78 8.41 30.57
C GLU A 163 38.63 8.28 29.03
N LYS A 164 39.60 7.63 28.38
CA LYS A 164 39.58 7.32 26.95
C LYS A 164 38.48 6.29 26.62
N ASP A 165 38.28 5.30 27.48
CA ASP A 165 37.27 4.24 27.28
C ASP A 165 35.85 4.77 27.53
N THR A 166 35.69 5.67 28.52
CA THR A 166 34.44 6.39 28.78
C THR A 166 34.00 7.25 27.57
N THR A 167 34.96 7.95 26.95
CA THR A 167 34.69 8.81 25.78
C THR A 167 34.33 7.97 24.54
N LEU A 168 35.02 6.84 24.33
CA LEU A 168 34.72 5.90 23.25
C LEU A 168 33.35 5.25 23.43
N PHE A 169 32.99 4.83 24.64
CA PHE A 169 31.67 4.30 24.96
C PHE A 169 30.55 5.32 24.65
N ARG A 170 30.70 6.56 25.12
CA ARG A 170 29.73 7.63 24.86
C ARG A 170 29.56 7.88 23.36
N LYS A 171 30.68 8.00 22.63
CA LYS A 171 30.65 8.20 21.18
C LYS A 171 29.95 7.04 20.47
N SER A 172 30.27 5.80 20.84
CA SER A 172 29.68 4.60 20.24
C SER A 172 28.16 4.54 20.42
N ILE A 173 27.65 4.88 21.61
CA ILE A 173 26.20 4.95 21.84
C ILE A 173 25.56 6.06 21.01
N VAL A 174 26.15 7.26 21.00
CA VAL A 174 25.63 8.40 20.23
C VAL A 174 25.59 8.11 18.73
N ASP A 175 26.68 7.59 18.17
CA ASP A 175 26.78 7.22 16.76
C ASP A 175 25.73 6.15 16.42
N ARG A 176 25.54 5.16 17.30
CA ARG A 176 24.54 4.11 17.07
C ARG A 176 23.10 4.61 17.15
N LEU A 177 22.80 5.54 18.06
CA LEU A 177 21.48 6.18 18.15
C LEU A 177 21.18 7.01 16.89
N ALA A 178 22.20 7.69 16.33
CA ALA A 178 22.09 8.44 15.09
C ALA A 178 21.90 7.52 13.87
N ASP A 179 22.61 6.40 13.81
CA ASP A 179 22.43 5.37 12.79
C ASP A 179 21.00 4.83 12.79
N ILE A 180 20.44 4.54 13.96
CA ILE A 180 19.07 4.04 14.10
C ILE A 180 18.08 5.04 13.50
N TYR A 181 18.18 6.34 13.81
CA TYR A 181 17.31 7.35 13.21
C TYR A 181 17.42 7.41 11.69
N THR A 182 18.65 7.38 11.17
CA THR A 182 18.89 7.39 9.72
C THR A 182 18.25 6.17 9.04
N HIS A 183 18.34 5.00 9.68
CA HIS A 183 17.69 3.79 9.16
C HIS A 183 16.16 3.87 9.23
N ILE A 184 15.59 4.47 10.28
CA ILE A 184 14.15 4.68 10.38
C ILE A 184 13.66 5.56 9.22
N ASP A 185 14.32 6.68 8.96
CA ASP A 185 13.91 7.59 7.89
C ASP A 185 13.95 6.91 6.52
N ARG A 186 15.02 6.16 6.24
CA ARG A 186 15.12 5.36 5.01
C ARG A 186 14.00 4.32 4.89
N ILE A 187 13.68 3.62 5.98
CA ILE A 187 12.61 2.61 5.95
C ILE A 187 11.23 3.26 5.74
N ARG A 188 11.00 4.47 6.26
CA ARG A 188 9.77 5.22 6.01
C ARG A 188 9.63 5.58 4.54
N GLU A 189 10.70 6.03 3.89
CA GLU A 189 10.71 6.30 2.45
C GLU A 189 10.42 5.03 1.64
N GLU A 190 11.09 3.92 1.96
CA GLU A 190 10.84 2.62 1.34
C GLU A 190 9.37 2.19 1.53
N PHE A 191 8.76 2.48 2.69
CA PHE A 191 7.35 2.19 2.95
C PHE A 191 6.41 2.97 2.05
N PHE A 192 6.61 4.28 1.91
CA PHE A 192 5.73 5.09 1.08
C PHE A 192 5.79 4.67 -0.39
N VAL A 193 6.98 4.30 -0.88
CA VAL A 193 7.14 3.75 -2.23
C VAL A 193 6.41 2.41 -2.37
N ALA A 194 6.64 1.47 -1.45
CA ALA A 194 5.96 0.17 -1.47
C ALA A 194 4.43 0.30 -1.37
N PHE A 195 3.95 1.19 -0.50
CA PHE A 195 2.53 1.50 -0.35
C PHE A 195 1.94 2.05 -1.65
N SER A 196 2.60 3.02 -2.26
CA SER A 196 2.16 3.62 -3.52
C SER A 196 2.04 2.57 -4.62
N ASN A 197 3.06 1.71 -4.77
CA ASN A 197 3.06 0.67 -5.79
C ASN A 197 1.87 -0.29 -5.61
N VAL A 198 1.59 -0.72 -4.37
CA VAL A 198 0.47 -1.62 -4.12
C VAL A 198 -0.88 -0.99 -4.46
N ILE A 199 -1.08 0.29 -4.16
CA ILE A 199 -2.30 1.00 -4.57
C ILE A 199 -2.37 1.11 -6.09
N THR A 200 -1.29 1.54 -6.76
CA THR A 200 -1.24 1.70 -8.22
C THR A 200 -1.51 0.37 -8.94
N ASP A 201 -0.75 -0.68 -8.63
CA ASP A 201 -0.88 -2.00 -9.26
C ASP A 201 -2.30 -2.57 -9.09
N SER A 202 -2.88 -2.36 -7.90
CA SER A 202 -4.26 -2.80 -7.62
C SER A 202 -5.28 -2.03 -8.44
N LEU A 203 -5.11 -0.71 -8.58
CA LEU A 203 -6.01 0.12 -9.38
C LEU A 203 -5.88 -0.17 -10.89
N GLU A 204 -4.66 -0.34 -11.39
CA GLU A 204 -4.40 -0.71 -12.78
C GLU A 204 -5.05 -2.04 -13.12
N CYS A 205 -4.85 -3.07 -12.30
CA CYS A 205 -5.52 -4.36 -12.48
C CYS A 205 -7.05 -4.22 -12.50
N LEU A 206 -7.61 -3.41 -11.59
CA LEU A 206 -9.06 -3.18 -11.55
C LEU A 206 -9.56 -2.49 -12.82
N ILE A 207 -8.81 -1.52 -13.33
CA ILE A 207 -9.15 -0.80 -14.57
C ILE A 207 -9.10 -1.76 -15.76
N GLU A 208 -8.03 -2.54 -15.89
CA GLU A 208 -7.85 -3.49 -17.00
C GLU A 208 -8.95 -4.57 -17.01
N GLY A 209 -9.20 -5.20 -15.86
CA GLY A 209 -10.23 -6.24 -15.77
C GLY A 209 -11.64 -5.70 -15.98
N ASN A 210 -11.93 -4.47 -15.54
CA ASN A 210 -13.21 -3.82 -15.80
C ASN A 210 -13.35 -3.43 -17.27
N PHE A 211 -12.29 -2.89 -17.89
CA PHE A 211 -12.29 -2.46 -19.29
C PHE A 211 -12.65 -3.61 -20.22
N GLU A 212 -12.00 -4.76 -20.07
CA GLU A 212 -12.28 -5.92 -20.92
C GLU A 212 -13.71 -6.43 -20.73
N THR A 213 -14.21 -6.42 -19.48
CA THR A 213 -15.61 -6.77 -19.19
C THR A 213 -16.59 -5.83 -19.90
N PHE A 214 -16.41 -4.51 -19.76
CA PHE A 214 -17.31 -3.53 -20.37
C PHE A 214 -17.22 -3.49 -21.90
N LYS A 215 -16.03 -3.71 -22.45
CA LYS A 215 -15.81 -3.85 -23.89
C LYS A 215 -16.61 -5.05 -24.44
N ASN A 216 -16.52 -6.20 -23.80
CA ASN A 216 -17.26 -7.40 -24.22
C ASN A 216 -18.78 -7.24 -24.09
N ILE A 217 -19.26 -6.57 -23.02
CA ILE A 217 -20.67 -6.17 -22.91
C ILE A 217 -21.07 -5.28 -24.09
N GLY A 218 -20.27 -4.27 -24.44
CA GLY A 218 -20.50 -3.39 -25.58
C GLY A 218 -20.55 -4.14 -26.91
N CYS A 219 -19.68 -5.12 -27.12
CA CYS A 219 -19.69 -5.98 -28.31
C CYS A 219 -20.99 -6.77 -28.46
N VAL A 220 -21.50 -7.36 -27.37
CA VAL A 220 -22.77 -8.10 -27.38
C VAL A 220 -23.95 -7.15 -27.61
N MET A 221 -23.97 -5.99 -26.96
CA MET A 221 -25.02 -4.98 -27.18
C MET A 221 -25.06 -4.48 -28.62
N ASN A 222 -23.89 -4.18 -29.22
CA ASN A 222 -23.82 -3.73 -30.61
C ASN A 222 -24.24 -4.83 -31.58
N SER A 223 -23.86 -6.08 -31.31
CA SER A 223 -24.30 -7.23 -32.11
C SER A 223 -25.81 -7.44 -32.01
N LEU A 224 -26.40 -7.27 -30.83
CA LEU A 224 -27.85 -7.32 -30.63
C LEU A 224 -28.58 -6.22 -31.42
N LYS A 225 -28.01 -5.01 -31.47
CA LYS A 225 -28.53 -3.91 -32.31
C LYS A 225 -28.47 -4.28 -33.80
N ASN A 226 -27.35 -4.83 -34.27
CA ASN A 226 -27.20 -5.24 -35.67
C ASN A 226 -28.15 -6.38 -36.07
N CYS A 227 -28.59 -7.24 -35.14
CA CYS A 227 -29.62 -8.24 -35.42
C CYS A 227 -30.94 -7.60 -35.92
N LYS A 228 -31.19 -6.33 -35.58
CA LYS A 228 -32.37 -5.56 -35.97
C LYS A 228 -32.22 -4.88 -37.33
N ASP A 229 -31.02 -4.42 -37.67
CA ASP A 229 -30.77 -3.62 -38.87
C ASP A 229 -30.64 -4.47 -40.15
N VAL A 230 -30.47 -5.79 -40.03
CA VAL A 230 -30.29 -6.71 -41.17
C VAL A 230 -31.57 -6.93 -42.00
N ILE A 231 -32.76 -6.60 -41.51
CA ILE A 231 -34.01 -6.72 -42.29
C ILE A 231 -34.96 -5.62 -41.84
N GLY A 232 -35.06 -4.51 -42.60
CA GLY A 232 -35.79 -3.29 -42.25
C GLY A 232 -37.06 -3.51 -41.40
N ALA A 233 -36.98 -3.23 -40.10
CA ALA A 233 -38.04 -3.54 -39.15
C ALA A 233 -38.77 -2.27 -38.70
N GLN A 234 -40.01 -2.12 -39.17
CA GLN A 234 -40.98 -1.10 -38.76
C GLN A 234 -41.54 -1.27 -37.33
N SER A 235 -41.05 -2.19 -36.48
CA SER A 235 -41.82 -2.56 -35.27
C SER A 235 -41.02 -2.77 -33.96
N PHE A 236 -40.01 -1.95 -33.66
CA PHE A 236 -39.36 -1.99 -32.33
C PHE A 236 -39.07 -0.59 -31.78
N SER A 237 -40.08 0.01 -31.13
CA SER A 237 -39.99 1.30 -30.45
C SER A 237 -39.33 1.20 -29.06
N SER A 238 -39.50 0.08 -28.36
CA SER A 238 -39.02 -0.16 -26.99
C SER A 238 -37.50 -0.34 -26.87
N LEU A 239 -36.86 -1.06 -27.81
CA LEU A 239 -35.38 -1.19 -27.86
C LEU A 239 -34.63 0.12 -28.13
N ARG A 240 -35.28 1.12 -28.74
CA ARG A 240 -34.64 2.41 -29.04
C ARG A 240 -34.30 3.17 -27.75
N HIS A 241 -35.11 2.99 -26.70
CA HIS A 241 -34.93 3.68 -25.42
C HIS A 241 -33.88 3.02 -24.51
N ILE A 242 -33.68 1.70 -24.67
CA ILE A 242 -32.69 0.90 -23.91
C ILE A 242 -31.28 1.05 -24.50
N LEU A 243 -31.18 1.29 -25.82
CA LEU A 243 -29.92 1.42 -26.55
C LEU A 243 -29.42 2.88 -26.68
N SER A 244 -30.20 3.87 -26.21
CA SER A 244 -29.84 5.29 -26.22
C SER A 244 -29.39 5.84 -24.86
N THR A 245 -29.30 5.00 -23.84
CA THR A 245 -28.77 5.30 -22.48
C THR A 245 -27.57 4.42 -22.19
#